data_AF-A0A6J5U9E3-F1
#
_entry.id   AF-A0A6J5U9E3-F1
#
_cell.length_a   1.000
_cell.length_b   1.000
_cell.length_c   1.000
_cell.angle_alpha   90.00
_cell.angle_beta   90.00
_cell.angle_gamma   90.00
#
_symmetry.space_group_name_H-M   'P 1'
#
loop_
_entity.id
_entity.type
_entity.pdbx_description
1 polymer ?
#
loop_
_entity_poly.entity_id
_entity_poly.type
_entity_poly.pdbx_seq_one_letter_code
_entity_poly.pdbx_strand_id
1 'polypeptide(L)'
;MGEKLTVSTKRCAQLLRSSNAQAGAKQGPVPFYPMAGRFKHNDQNGRVEIDCNAEGVLFVVAQSGFVVDDFGDFVPTANFLKLIPAVDYSGGISSYPILVLRVTYFKCGGVSLGVGMDHRIADGPAAFHFLNTWSDIARGDFTNFKPPFMDRTLLRARDPPRPAFPHIEFQSPPQMKLQRITSNITTSLFRITYEQLGILKAKSKEDGGGNYTSFEMLAGHIWRCVCMARKLPDDQEAKLLVPTDGRSRLQPPLPLGFFGNVTFRTSEIAAAGNLQSKPTWYAASCVHNALMQMHNDYLLSVIDYIELHAPSQAETVNGISLIGRPFLRINSWIRLPIHDADFGWGRPIFIGPGRPFTFDGKALLLPSATNDGSLSLVISLQSEHMKSFSKLYDIQGPNLKRIAKETTRWEPRLRQPQHMRKLRFAQQLEGSVKLVEGDAFNLISSLFLVQTKIGAPEYHLRSFFLSEFELARWCHGMKELKKELSLP
;
A
#
# COMPACT_ATOMS: atom_id res chain seq x y z
N MET A 1 -26.26 11.17 -9.84
CA MET A 1 -25.60 10.00 -10.47
C MET A 1 -26.68 8.95 -10.68
N GLY A 2 -27.08 8.67 -11.92
CA GLY A 2 -28.04 7.60 -12.20
C GLY A 2 -27.31 6.28 -12.37
N GLU A 3 -27.24 5.46 -11.31
CA GLU A 3 -26.77 4.07 -11.41
C GLU A 3 -27.97 3.17 -11.79
N LYS A 4 -27.86 2.39 -12.87
CA LYS A 4 -28.69 1.20 -13.04
C LYS A 4 -28.04 0.08 -12.21
N LEU A 5 -28.41 0.00 -10.94
CA LEU A 5 -28.07 -1.11 -10.06
C LEU A 5 -28.83 -2.35 -10.51
N THR A 6 -28.13 -3.30 -11.15
CA THR A 6 -28.65 -4.67 -11.30
C THR A 6 -28.06 -5.50 -10.17
N VAL A 7 -28.69 -5.47 -9.00
CA VAL A 7 -28.26 -6.28 -7.85
C VAL A 7 -28.64 -7.73 -8.13
N SER A 8 -27.70 -8.55 -8.58
CA SER A 8 -27.86 -10.00 -8.59
C SER A 8 -27.30 -10.57 -7.28
N THR A 9 -28.18 -10.86 -6.31
CA THR A 9 -27.83 -11.54 -5.05
C THR A 9 -27.61 -13.06 -5.20
N LYS A 10 -27.68 -13.61 -6.42
CA LYS A 10 -27.52 -15.06 -6.65
C LYS A 10 -26.33 -15.35 -7.55
N ARG A 11 -25.15 -15.56 -6.94
CA ARG A 11 -24.06 -16.41 -7.51
C ARG A 11 -22.86 -16.68 -6.59
N CYS A 12 -22.73 -16.06 -5.41
CA CYS A 12 -21.54 -16.29 -4.58
C CYS A 12 -21.49 -17.69 -3.90
N ALA A 13 -22.65 -18.31 -3.64
CA ALA A 13 -22.69 -19.69 -3.14
C ALA A 13 -22.15 -20.72 -4.15
N GLN A 14 -22.12 -20.38 -5.45
CA GLN A 14 -21.49 -21.21 -6.48
C GLN A 14 -19.97 -21.01 -6.57
N LEU A 15 -19.43 -19.81 -6.33
CA LEU A 15 -17.97 -19.55 -6.40
C LEU A 15 -17.14 -20.39 -5.43
N LEU A 16 -17.72 -20.72 -4.27
CA LEU A 16 -17.12 -21.59 -3.28
C LEU A 16 -17.44 -23.08 -3.53
N ARG A 17 -18.55 -23.41 -4.21
CA ARG A 17 -18.96 -24.79 -4.51
C ARG A 17 -18.44 -25.32 -5.86
N SER A 18 -18.13 -24.45 -6.82
CA SER A 18 -17.75 -24.80 -8.20
C SER A 18 -16.32 -25.32 -8.34
N SER A 19 -15.46 -25.10 -7.33
CA SER A 19 -14.14 -25.72 -7.24
C SER A 19 -14.21 -27.25 -7.25
N ASN A 20 -15.26 -27.84 -6.67
CA ASN A 20 -15.44 -29.30 -6.65
C ASN A 20 -16.00 -29.88 -7.95
N ALA A 21 -16.81 -29.12 -8.69
CA ALA A 21 -17.53 -29.65 -9.84
C ALA A 21 -16.63 -29.83 -11.08
N GLN A 22 -15.58 -29.02 -11.24
CA GLN A 22 -14.65 -29.12 -12.38
C GLN A 22 -13.44 -30.01 -12.11
N ALA A 23 -13.13 -30.34 -10.84
CA ALA A 23 -11.98 -31.17 -10.47
C ALA A 23 -12.29 -32.68 -10.35
N GLY A 24 -13.50 -33.13 -10.71
CA GLY A 24 -13.91 -34.54 -10.58
C GLY A 24 -14.01 -35.07 -9.14
N ALA A 25 -13.77 -34.23 -8.14
CA ALA A 25 -13.82 -34.60 -6.73
C ALA A 25 -15.25 -34.49 -6.20
N LYS A 26 -15.87 -35.63 -5.87
CA LYS A 26 -17.07 -35.66 -5.03
C LYS A 26 -16.74 -34.94 -3.71
N GLN A 27 -17.39 -33.79 -3.47
CA GLN A 27 -17.53 -33.12 -2.17
C GLN A 27 -16.24 -32.93 -1.35
N GLY A 28 -15.21 -32.29 -1.91
CA GLY A 28 -14.09 -31.76 -1.11
C GLY A 28 -14.48 -30.52 -0.28
N PRO A 29 -13.77 -30.20 0.81
CA PRO A 29 -14.00 -28.96 1.56
C PRO A 29 -13.69 -27.73 0.69
N VAL A 30 -14.58 -26.75 0.76
CA VAL A 30 -14.41 -25.44 0.11
C VAL A 30 -13.22 -24.72 0.72
N PRO A 31 -12.18 -24.33 -0.06
CA PRO A 31 -11.07 -23.55 0.47
C PRO A 31 -11.55 -22.17 0.90
N PHE A 32 -10.94 -21.60 1.95
CA PHE A 32 -11.29 -20.29 2.50
C PHE A 32 -12.74 -20.17 3.02
N TYR A 33 -13.36 -21.27 3.44
CA TYR A 33 -14.72 -21.28 4.03
C TYR A 33 -14.96 -20.24 5.16
N PRO A 34 -13.98 -19.83 6.00
CA PRO A 34 -14.23 -18.79 7.01
C PRO A 34 -14.64 -17.44 6.43
N MET A 35 -14.33 -17.14 5.17
CA MET A 35 -14.74 -15.89 4.50
C MET A 35 -16.26 -15.79 4.34
N ALA A 36 -16.97 -16.93 4.31
CA ALA A 36 -18.42 -16.99 4.20
C ALA A 36 -19.13 -17.03 5.56
N GLY A 37 -18.38 -16.90 6.66
CA GLY A 37 -18.92 -16.88 8.02
C GLY A 37 -19.43 -15.51 8.48
N ARG A 38 -19.67 -15.42 9.79
CA ARG A 38 -19.90 -14.19 10.54
C ARG A 38 -18.98 -14.14 11.76
N PHE A 39 -18.80 -12.96 12.34
CA PHE A 39 -18.18 -12.89 13.65
C PHE A 39 -19.24 -13.13 14.73
N LYS A 40 -18.83 -13.74 15.84
CA LYS A 40 -19.62 -13.78 17.07
C LYS A 40 -18.71 -13.59 18.28
N HIS A 41 -19.30 -13.23 19.41
CA HIS A 41 -18.61 -13.28 20.69
C HIS A 41 -18.73 -14.69 21.26
N ASN A 42 -17.64 -15.22 21.79
CA ASN A 42 -17.64 -16.47 22.51
C ASN A 42 -18.42 -16.31 23.83
N ASP A 43 -19.38 -17.18 24.09
CA ASP A 43 -20.28 -17.06 25.24
C ASP A 43 -19.57 -17.16 26.60
N GLN A 44 -18.40 -17.80 26.67
CA GLN A 44 -17.68 -18.04 27.93
C GLN A 44 -16.74 -16.90 28.30
N ASN A 45 -16.04 -16.31 27.32
CA ASN A 45 -14.99 -15.32 27.58
C ASN A 45 -15.15 -14.00 26.79
N GLY A 46 -16.21 -13.87 25.98
CA GLY A 46 -16.51 -12.67 25.19
C GLY A 46 -15.55 -12.42 24.02
N ARG A 47 -14.55 -13.28 23.79
CA ARG A 47 -13.59 -13.14 22.69
C ARG A 47 -14.29 -13.26 21.35
N VAL A 48 -13.93 -12.41 20.39
CA VAL A 48 -14.47 -12.51 19.03
C VAL A 48 -13.90 -13.76 18.35
N GLU A 49 -14.79 -14.57 17.79
CA GLU A 49 -14.49 -15.76 16.99
C GLU A 49 -15.23 -15.72 15.64
N ILE A 50 -14.82 -16.60 14.73
CA ILE A 50 -15.44 -16.72 13.40
C ILE A 50 -16.41 -17.88 13.43
N ASP A 51 -17.70 -17.54 13.34
CA ASP A 51 -18.75 -18.52 13.12
C ASP A 51 -18.77 -18.93 11.65
N CYS A 52 -18.26 -20.13 11.36
CA CYS A 52 -18.17 -20.66 10.00
C CYS A 52 -19.53 -21.20 9.51
N ASN A 53 -20.57 -20.40 9.63
CA ASN A 53 -21.97 -20.75 9.37
C ASN A 53 -22.37 -20.75 7.87
N ALA A 54 -21.42 -20.41 6.98
CA ALA A 54 -21.60 -20.37 5.54
C ALA A 54 -22.77 -19.48 5.05
N GLU A 55 -23.12 -18.43 5.81
CA GLU A 55 -24.14 -17.45 5.42
C GLU A 55 -23.77 -16.66 4.14
N GLY A 56 -22.49 -16.67 3.78
CA GLY A 56 -22.01 -16.25 2.47
C GLY A 56 -21.30 -14.90 2.46
N VAL A 57 -20.87 -14.53 1.26
CA VAL A 57 -20.13 -13.31 0.92
C VAL A 57 -21.04 -12.41 0.11
N LEU A 58 -21.02 -11.09 0.36
CA LEU A 58 -21.76 -10.14 -0.48
C LEU A 58 -21.00 -9.91 -1.78
N PHE A 59 -21.64 -10.22 -2.91
CA PHE A 59 -21.06 -10.02 -4.23
C PHE A 59 -21.99 -9.17 -5.09
N VAL A 60 -21.50 -8.02 -5.55
CA VAL A 60 -22.26 -7.04 -6.34
C VAL A 60 -21.65 -6.93 -7.72
N VAL A 61 -22.50 -6.91 -8.75
CA VAL A 61 -22.09 -6.59 -10.12
C VAL A 61 -22.73 -5.26 -10.50
N ALA A 62 -21.92 -4.33 -11.02
CA ALA A 62 -22.36 -3.00 -11.40
C ALA A 62 -21.83 -2.60 -12.78
N GLN A 63 -22.50 -1.64 -13.40
CA GLN A 63 -22.04 -0.94 -14.59
C GLN A 63 -21.88 0.54 -14.25
N SER A 64 -20.79 1.14 -14.70
CA SER A 64 -20.48 2.54 -14.50
C SER A 64 -20.63 3.32 -15.80
N GLY A 65 -21.20 4.52 -15.69
CA GLY A 65 -21.26 5.47 -16.80
C GLY A 65 -19.93 6.15 -17.12
N PHE A 66 -18.93 5.96 -16.26
CA PHE A 66 -17.57 6.51 -16.36
C PHE A 66 -16.64 5.58 -17.16
N VAL A 67 -15.49 6.10 -17.54
CA VAL A 67 -14.33 5.34 -18.01
C VAL A 67 -13.28 5.24 -16.92
N VAL A 68 -12.31 4.33 -17.07
CA VAL A 68 -11.22 4.16 -16.08
C VAL A 68 -10.39 5.43 -15.93
N ASP A 69 -10.14 6.15 -17.03
CA ASP A 69 -9.35 7.39 -17.03
C ASP A 69 -9.99 8.53 -16.22
N ASP A 70 -11.30 8.46 -15.95
CA ASP A 70 -12.01 9.43 -15.09
C ASP A 70 -11.52 9.37 -13.62
N PHE A 71 -10.78 8.32 -13.24
CA PHE A 71 -10.17 8.18 -11.91
C PHE A 71 -8.73 8.73 -11.84
N GLY A 72 -8.22 9.30 -12.93
CA GLY A 72 -6.96 10.04 -12.97
C GLY A 72 -5.73 9.20 -12.63
N ASP A 73 -4.89 9.73 -11.73
CA ASP A 73 -3.62 9.13 -11.30
C ASP A 73 -3.77 8.06 -10.21
N PHE A 74 -5.01 7.64 -9.95
CA PHE A 74 -5.39 6.71 -8.89
C PHE A 74 -5.04 7.15 -7.46
N VAL A 75 -4.78 8.44 -7.22
CA VAL A 75 -4.77 8.97 -5.85
C VAL A 75 -6.12 8.62 -5.21
N PRO A 76 -6.13 7.97 -4.02
CA PRO A 76 -7.38 7.55 -3.41
C PRO A 76 -8.30 8.74 -3.17
N THR A 77 -9.51 8.68 -3.70
CA THR A 77 -10.57 9.68 -3.50
C THR A 77 -11.80 9.05 -2.88
N ALA A 78 -12.71 9.88 -2.35
CA ALA A 78 -13.99 9.40 -1.84
C ALA A 78 -14.84 8.68 -2.91
N ASN A 79 -14.58 8.89 -4.21
CA ASN A 79 -15.28 8.18 -5.27
C ASN A 79 -14.92 6.68 -5.33
N PHE A 80 -13.74 6.28 -4.86
CA PHE A 80 -13.35 4.86 -4.82
C PHE A 80 -14.24 4.05 -3.87
N LEU A 81 -14.82 4.68 -2.84
CA LEU A 81 -15.76 4.03 -1.92
C LEU A 81 -17.00 3.50 -2.65
N LYS A 82 -17.42 4.16 -3.74
CA LYS A 82 -18.56 3.73 -4.54
C LYS A 82 -18.28 2.44 -5.31
N LEU A 83 -17.01 2.08 -5.46
CA LEU A 83 -16.57 0.87 -6.15
C LEU A 83 -16.51 -0.34 -5.21
N ILE A 84 -16.85 -0.16 -3.93
CA ILE A 84 -16.91 -1.21 -2.90
C ILE A 84 -18.36 -1.23 -2.35
N PRO A 85 -18.93 -2.39 -1.99
CA PRO A 85 -20.23 -2.43 -1.34
C PRO A 85 -20.21 -1.65 -0.02
N ALA A 86 -21.23 -0.82 0.20
CA ALA A 86 -21.51 -0.28 1.52
C ALA A 86 -21.96 -1.43 2.44
N VAL A 87 -21.56 -1.35 3.71
CA VAL A 87 -21.91 -2.34 4.72
C VAL A 87 -22.51 -1.60 5.90
N ASP A 88 -23.67 -2.06 6.35
CA ASP A 88 -24.31 -1.56 7.56
C ASP A 88 -23.76 -2.31 8.77
N TYR A 89 -23.17 -1.57 9.71
CA TYR A 89 -22.58 -2.11 10.94
C TYR A 89 -23.52 -1.99 12.15
N SER A 90 -24.69 -1.36 11.99
CA SER A 90 -25.60 -1.05 13.10
C SER A 90 -26.18 -2.29 13.79
N GLY A 91 -26.33 -3.40 13.06
CA GLY A 91 -26.85 -4.67 13.57
C GLY A 91 -25.86 -5.51 14.38
N GLY A 92 -24.65 -5.01 14.65
CA GLY A 92 -23.62 -5.74 15.41
C GLY A 92 -22.83 -6.76 14.57
N ILE A 93 -21.79 -7.36 15.17
CA ILE A 93 -20.74 -8.11 14.45
C ILE A 93 -21.21 -9.37 13.71
N SER A 94 -22.36 -9.91 14.11
CA SER A 94 -22.96 -11.09 13.48
C SER A 94 -23.83 -10.75 12.27
N SER A 95 -24.21 -9.49 12.08
CA SER A 95 -25.19 -9.07 11.08
C SER A 95 -24.60 -8.82 9.68
N TYR A 96 -23.31 -8.51 9.59
CA TYR A 96 -22.67 -8.14 8.33
C TYR A 96 -21.69 -9.21 7.83
N PRO A 97 -21.54 -9.33 6.50
CA PRO A 97 -20.58 -10.25 5.91
C PRO A 97 -19.13 -9.88 6.22
N ILE A 98 -18.29 -10.90 6.46
CA ILE A 98 -16.84 -10.73 6.66
C ILE A 98 -16.15 -10.20 5.40
N LEU A 99 -16.64 -10.62 4.23
CA LEU A 99 -16.12 -10.25 2.91
C LEU A 99 -17.24 -9.68 2.04
N VAL A 100 -16.94 -8.56 1.39
CA VAL A 100 -17.79 -7.91 0.40
C VAL A 100 -16.99 -7.62 -0.87
N LEU A 101 -17.60 -7.85 -2.02
CA LEU A 101 -16.97 -7.78 -3.33
C LEU A 101 -17.89 -7.00 -4.28
N ARG A 102 -17.32 -6.10 -5.08
CA ARG A 102 -18.04 -5.44 -6.18
C ARG A 102 -17.21 -5.47 -7.45
N VAL A 103 -17.77 -6.07 -8.51
CA VAL A 103 -17.23 -5.98 -9.86
C VAL A 103 -17.97 -4.86 -10.59
N THR A 104 -17.25 -3.84 -11.06
CA THR A 104 -17.82 -2.73 -11.82
C THR A 104 -17.23 -2.70 -13.23
N TYR A 105 -18.09 -2.77 -14.24
CA TYR A 105 -17.73 -2.65 -15.65
C TYR A 105 -17.84 -1.19 -16.10
N PHE A 106 -16.79 -0.65 -16.72
CA PHE A 106 -16.74 0.72 -17.27
C PHE A 106 -17.10 0.75 -18.75
N LYS A 107 -17.55 1.90 -19.26
CA LYS A 107 -17.93 2.07 -20.67
C LYS A 107 -16.80 1.78 -21.65
N CYS A 108 -15.55 2.02 -21.26
CA CYS A 108 -14.36 1.75 -22.08
C CYS A 108 -13.96 0.26 -22.12
N GLY A 109 -14.73 -0.64 -21.49
CA GLY A 109 -14.39 -2.06 -21.36
C GLY A 109 -13.42 -2.38 -20.22
N GLY A 110 -12.96 -1.36 -19.48
CA GLY A 110 -12.24 -1.54 -18.23
C GLY A 110 -13.11 -2.18 -17.15
N VAL A 111 -12.47 -2.87 -16.21
CA VAL A 111 -13.14 -3.53 -15.09
C VAL A 111 -12.47 -3.10 -13.80
N SER A 112 -13.25 -2.97 -12.74
CA SER A 112 -12.69 -2.91 -11.41
C SER A 112 -13.29 -3.91 -10.44
N LEU A 113 -12.45 -4.40 -9.53
CA LEU A 113 -12.86 -5.21 -8.39
C LEU A 113 -12.61 -4.42 -7.10
N GLY A 114 -13.68 -4.02 -6.44
CA GLY A 114 -13.66 -3.51 -5.08
C GLY A 114 -13.79 -4.64 -4.06
N VAL A 115 -12.93 -4.62 -3.04
CA VAL A 115 -12.86 -5.63 -1.98
C VAL A 115 -12.97 -4.93 -0.63
N GLY A 116 -13.97 -5.29 0.17
CA GLY A 116 -14.04 -4.95 1.58
C GLY A 116 -13.90 -6.22 2.41
N MET A 117 -12.88 -6.27 3.27
CA MET A 117 -12.63 -7.44 4.12
C MET A 117 -12.36 -6.99 5.55
N ASP A 118 -13.09 -7.54 6.51
CA ASP A 118 -12.86 -7.26 7.92
C ASP A 118 -11.52 -7.86 8.36
N HIS A 119 -10.60 -7.01 8.81
CA HIS A 119 -9.22 -7.40 9.05
C HIS A 119 -9.05 -8.42 10.21
N ARG A 120 -10.08 -8.67 11.04
CA ARG A 120 -10.06 -9.75 12.05
C ARG A 120 -9.95 -11.13 11.39
N ILE A 121 -10.38 -11.30 10.14
CA ILE A 121 -10.25 -12.57 9.41
C ILE A 121 -8.83 -12.83 8.95
N ALA A 122 -8.12 -11.87 8.36
CA ALA A 122 -6.88 -12.12 7.66
C ALA A 122 -6.03 -10.86 7.54
N ASP A 123 -4.72 -11.03 7.54
CA ASP A 123 -3.78 -9.98 7.15
C ASP A 123 -3.52 -9.95 5.64
N GLY A 124 -2.71 -9.00 5.18
CA GLY A 124 -2.39 -8.81 3.76
C GLY A 124 -1.97 -10.10 3.05
N PRO A 125 -0.93 -10.83 3.51
CA PRO A 125 -0.54 -12.11 2.92
C PRO A 125 -1.70 -13.11 2.78
N ALA A 126 -2.51 -13.30 3.83
CA ALA A 126 -3.64 -14.22 3.77
C ALA A 126 -4.77 -13.73 2.86
N ALA A 127 -5.02 -12.41 2.80
CA ALA A 127 -6.00 -11.79 1.91
C ALA A 127 -5.63 -12.00 0.43
N PHE A 128 -4.37 -11.78 0.06
CA PHE A 128 -3.90 -11.97 -1.31
C PHE A 128 -3.75 -13.44 -1.68
N HIS A 129 -3.47 -14.33 -0.71
CA HIS A 129 -3.59 -15.78 -0.94
C HIS A 129 -5.01 -16.15 -1.36
N PHE A 130 -6.03 -15.60 -0.69
CA PHE A 130 -7.43 -15.78 -1.09
C PHE A 130 -7.71 -15.17 -2.49
N LEU A 131 -7.38 -13.91 -2.72
CA LEU A 131 -7.69 -13.22 -3.99
C LEU A 131 -7.03 -13.88 -5.20
N ASN A 132 -5.76 -14.26 -5.09
CA ASN A 132 -5.04 -14.91 -6.18
C ASN A 132 -5.59 -16.31 -6.43
N THR A 133 -5.86 -17.09 -5.37
CA THR A 133 -6.50 -18.40 -5.52
C THR A 133 -7.88 -18.29 -6.14
N TRP A 134 -8.67 -17.28 -5.77
CA TRP A 134 -9.97 -17.03 -6.38
C TRP A 134 -9.83 -16.70 -7.87
N SER A 135 -8.84 -15.90 -8.25
CA SER A 135 -8.56 -15.57 -9.65
C SER A 135 -8.11 -16.79 -10.46
N ASP A 136 -7.30 -17.67 -9.88
CA ASP A 136 -6.85 -18.93 -10.49
C ASP A 136 -8.04 -19.86 -10.75
N ILE A 137 -8.90 -20.05 -9.75
CA ILE A 137 -10.14 -20.84 -9.86
C ILE A 137 -11.06 -20.25 -10.94
N ALA A 138 -11.18 -18.92 -11.01
CA ALA A 138 -12.01 -18.26 -12.02
C ALA A 138 -11.50 -18.50 -13.46
N ARG A 139 -10.19 -18.67 -13.64
CA ARG A 139 -9.56 -19.05 -14.91
C ARG A 139 -9.59 -20.56 -15.18
N GLY A 140 -10.01 -21.38 -14.21
CA GLY A 140 -9.91 -22.84 -14.28
C GLY A 140 -8.47 -23.36 -14.14
N ASP A 141 -7.58 -22.55 -13.57
CA ASP A 141 -6.17 -22.86 -13.35
C ASP A 141 -5.98 -23.36 -11.91
N PHE A 142 -5.56 -24.62 -11.76
CA PHE A 142 -5.33 -25.24 -10.46
C PHE A 142 -3.86 -25.59 -10.22
N THR A 143 -2.97 -25.19 -11.14
CA THR A 143 -1.54 -25.58 -11.12
C THR A 143 -0.82 -25.12 -9.85
N ASN A 144 -1.18 -23.94 -9.34
CA ASN A 144 -0.57 -23.32 -8.17
C ASN A 144 -1.47 -23.35 -6.93
N PHE A 145 -2.53 -24.18 -6.92
CA PHE A 145 -3.45 -24.23 -5.80
C PHE A 145 -2.76 -24.68 -4.52
N LYS A 146 -2.73 -23.79 -3.52
CA LYS A 146 -2.21 -24.06 -2.18
C LYS A 146 -3.35 -23.95 -1.19
N PRO A 147 -3.74 -25.05 -0.51
CA PRO A 147 -4.82 -24.99 0.46
C PRO A 147 -4.44 -24.07 1.64
N PRO A 148 -5.36 -23.24 2.13
CA PRO A 148 -5.11 -22.44 3.32
C PRO A 148 -4.99 -23.32 4.58
N PHE A 149 -4.02 -23.00 5.42
CA PHE A 149 -3.85 -23.62 6.74
C PHE A 149 -4.63 -22.79 7.78
N MET A 150 -5.66 -23.37 8.39
CA MET A 150 -6.67 -22.61 9.16
C MET A 150 -6.56 -22.76 10.68
N ASP A 151 -5.55 -23.45 11.19
CA ASP A 151 -5.36 -23.60 12.64
C ASP A 151 -4.61 -22.40 13.23
N ARG A 152 -5.38 -21.49 13.84
CA ARG A 152 -4.85 -20.29 14.53
C ARG A 152 -4.34 -20.58 15.93
N THR A 153 -4.52 -21.79 16.45
CA THR A 153 -4.07 -22.14 17.80
C THR A 153 -2.55 -22.14 17.93
N LEU A 154 -1.82 -22.20 16.81
CA LEU A 154 -0.38 -21.98 16.72
C LEU A 154 0.09 -20.62 17.27
N LEU A 155 -0.82 -19.64 17.39
CA LEU A 155 -0.55 -18.31 17.95
C LEU A 155 -1.23 -18.10 19.30
N ARG A 156 -1.56 -19.17 20.04
CA ARG A 156 -2.01 -19.05 21.43
C ARG A 156 -0.87 -18.52 22.30
N ALA A 157 -1.23 -17.71 23.28
CA ALA A 157 -0.32 -17.33 24.35
C ALA A 157 0.15 -18.58 25.11
N ARG A 158 1.33 -18.45 25.73
CA ARG A 158 1.86 -19.46 26.64
C ARG A 158 0.97 -19.53 27.88
N ASP A 159 1.01 -20.65 28.58
CA ASP A 159 0.29 -20.85 29.84
C ASP A 159 1.28 -21.16 30.98
N PRO A 160 1.46 -20.24 31.96
CA PRO A 160 0.89 -18.91 32.03
C PRO A 160 1.55 -17.95 31.01
N PRO A 161 0.87 -16.86 30.60
CA PRO A 161 1.47 -15.81 29.77
C PRO A 161 2.63 -15.12 30.50
N ARG A 162 3.77 -14.94 29.83
CA ARG A 162 5.00 -14.36 30.40
C ARG A 162 5.61 -13.32 29.47
N PRO A 163 5.05 -12.09 29.39
CA PRO A 163 5.70 -11.00 28.67
C PRO A 163 7.08 -10.72 29.26
N ALA A 164 8.10 -10.66 28.40
CA ALA A 164 9.50 -10.46 28.77
C ALA A 164 10.05 -9.09 28.32
N PHE A 165 9.27 -8.30 27.57
CA PHE A 165 9.70 -7.01 27.04
C PHE A 165 8.71 -5.88 27.38
N PRO A 166 9.14 -4.60 27.32
CA PRO A 166 8.26 -3.46 27.61
C PRO A 166 7.13 -3.23 26.61
N HIS A 167 7.25 -3.78 25.40
CA HIS A 167 6.32 -3.63 24.28
C HIS A 167 5.86 -2.20 24.01
N ILE A 168 6.81 -1.33 23.66
CA ILE A 168 6.59 0.09 23.38
C ILE A 168 5.54 0.33 22.28
N GLU A 169 5.30 -0.64 21.41
CA GLU A 169 4.29 -0.65 20.36
C GLU A 169 2.85 -0.57 20.88
N PHE A 170 2.60 -1.00 22.12
CA PHE A 170 1.29 -0.86 22.78
C PHE A 170 1.21 0.31 23.76
N GLN A 171 2.35 0.95 24.04
CA GLN A 171 2.39 2.15 24.85
C GLN A 171 1.88 3.36 24.06
N SER A 172 1.26 4.31 24.79
CA SER A 172 0.79 5.57 24.21
C SER A 172 1.95 6.29 23.51
N PRO A 173 1.78 6.75 22.26
CA PRO A 173 2.79 7.55 21.58
C PRO A 173 3.06 8.87 22.33
N PRO A 174 4.26 9.47 22.15
CA PRO A 174 4.60 10.76 22.74
C PRO A 174 3.54 11.83 22.44
N GLN A 175 3.27 12.71 23.40
CA GLN A 175 2.42 13.87 23.15
C GLN A 175 3.15 14.89 22.28
N MET A 176 2.41 15.56 21.40
CA MET A 176 2.93 16.64 20.59
C MET A 176 3.14 17.88 21.47
N LYS A 177 4.34 18.46 21.44
CA LYS A 177 4.68 19.71 22.14
C LYS A 177 4.10 20.94 21.43
N LEU A 178 3.82 20.83 20.14
CA LEU A 178 3.17 21.88 19.33
C LEU A 178 1.65 21.88 19.55
N GLN A 179 1.03 23.06 19.44
CA GLN A 179 -0.43 23.19 19.47
C GLN A 179 -1.08 22.38 18.34
N ARG A 180 -2.20 21.73 18.67
CA ARG A 180 -2.99 20.95 17.72
C ARG A 180 -3.61 21.86 16.66
N ILE A 181 -3.03 21.88 15.47
CA ILE A 181 -3.68 22.49 14.31
C ILE A 181 -4.69 21.46 13.79
N THR A 182 -5.98 21.76 13.86
CA THR A 182 -7.00 20.98 13.16
C THR A 182 -7.08 21.48 11.73
N SER A 183 -6.34 20.82 10.83
CA SER A 183 -6.41 21.07 9.40
C SER A 183 -6.92 19.83 8.65
N ASN A 184 -7.49 20.05 7.47
CA ASN A 184 -7.93 18.97 6.59
C ASN A 184 -6.76 18.02 6.28
N ILE A 185 -7.04 16.74 6.11
CA ILE A 185 -6.05 15.74 5.72
C ILE A 185 -6.04 15.64 4.19
N THR A 186 -4.85 15.76 3.61
CA THR A 186 -4.61 15.54 2.18
C THR A 186 -3.94 14.18 2.00
N THR A 187 -4.44 13.40 1.04
CA THR A 187 -3.79 12.16 0.57
C THR A 187 -3.11 12.44 -0.75
N SER A 188 -1.88 11.96 -0.91
CA SER A 188 -1.11 12.09 -2.16
C SER A 188 -0.41 10.79 -2.52
N LEU A 189 -0.18 10.60 -3.81
CA LEU A 189 0.54 9.48 -4.38
C LEU A 189 1.84 10.00 -4.99
N PHE A 190 2.98 9.43 -4.56
CA PHE A 190 4.29 9.76 -5.08
C PHE A 190 4.89 8.53 -5.74
N ARG A 191 5.30 8.65 -7.01
CA ARG A 191 6.06 7.61 -7.70
C ARG A 191 7.53 7.69 -7.29
N ILE A 192 8.14 6.54 -7.08
CA ILE A 192 9.54 6.36 -6.70
C ILE A 192 10.18 5.46 -7.75
N THR A 193 11.05 6.01 -8.58
CA THR A 193 11.71 5.22 -9.63
C THR A 193 12.74 4.26 -9.04
N TYR A 194 13.07 3.22 -9.81
CA TYR A 194 14.17 2.32 -9.46
C TYR A 194 15.49 3.08 -9.23
N GLU A 195 15.78 4.08 -10.06
CA GLU A 195 16.97 4.93 -9.93
C GLU A 195 16.95 5.73 -8.62
N GLN A 196 15.81 6.36 -8.27
CA GLN A 196 15.65 7.07 -7.00
C GLN A 196 15.87 6.15 -5.80
N LEU A 197 15.36 4.92 -5.84
CA LEU A 197 15.63 3.93 -4.80
C LEU A 197 17.11 3.55 -4.73
N GLY A 198 17.78 3.42 -5.89
CA GLY A 198 19.21 3.18 -5.97
C GLY A 198 20.04 4.31 -5.35
N ILE A 199 19.69 5.56 -5.66
CA ILE A 199 20.30 6.75 -5.06
C ILE A 199 20.12 6.73 -3.54
N LEU A 200 18.89 6.50 -3.07
CA LEU A 200 18.60 6.49 -1.65
C LEU A 200 19.32 5.34 -0.94
N LYS A 201 19.42 4.17 -1.58
CA LYS A 201 20.17 3.02 -1.08
C LYS A 201 21.66 3.31 -1.01
N ALA A 202 22.25 4.01 -1.98
CA ALA A 202 23.67 4.37 -1.97
C ALA A 202 24.04 5.25 -0.76
N LYS A 203 23.10 6.10 -0.29
CA LYS A 203 23.28 6.89 0.94
C LYS A 203 23.45 6.06 2.22
N SER A 204 23.22 4.74 2.16
CA SER A 204 23.50 3.87 3.31
C SER A 204 24.99 3.79 3.63
N LYS A 205 25.88 4.14 2.69
CA LYS A 205 27.34 4.04 2.80
C LYS A 205 28.05 5.36 3.05
N GLU A 206 27.32 6.48 3.03
CA GLU A 206 27.87 7.79 3.32
C GLU A 206 28.33 7.87 4.79
N ASP A 207 29.39 8.63 5.07
CA ASP A 207 29.85 8.97 6.42
C ASP A 207 29.99 7.77 7.39
N GLY A 208 30.46 6.61 6.91
CA GLY A 208 30.66 5.41 7.73
C GLY A 208 29.38 4.62 8.01
N GLY A 209 28.32 4.81 7.21
CA GLY A 209 27.04 4.12 7.36
C GLY A 209 27.09 2.59 7.10
N GLY A 210 25.99 1.92 7.47
CA GLY A 210 25.86 0.47 7.46
C GLY A 210 25.33 -0.17 6.16
N ASN A 211 24.93 -1.45 6.28
CA ASN A 211 24.20 -2.18 5.24
C ASN A 211 22.71 -2.17 5.59
N TYR A 212 21.95 -1.24 5.04
CA TYR A 212 20.49 -1.16 5.22
C TYR A 212 19.78 -1.53 3.92
N THR A 213 18.69 -2.28 3.98
CA THR A 213 17.81 -2.61 2.85
C THR A 213 17.24 -1.36 2.18
N SER A 214 16.80 -1.48 0.92
CA SER A 214 16.17 -0.34 0.21
C SER A 214 14.88 0.10 0.91
N PHE A 215 14.16 -0.85 1.54
CA PHE A 215 13.00 -0.54 2.38
C PHE A 215 13.37 0.26 3.62
N GLU A 216 14.40 -0.14 4.38
CA GLU A 216 14.83 0.59 5.58
C GLU A 216 15.28 2.02 5.25
N MET A 217 16.04 2.18 4.15
CA MET A 217 16.45 3.50 3.66
C MET A 217 15.24 4.35 3.26
N LEU A 218 14.27 3.76 2.54
CA LEU A 218 13.04 4.45 2.15
C LEU A 218 12.15 4.83 3.35
N ALA A 219 11.94 3.91 4.28
CA ALA A 219 11.15 4.14 5.48
C ALA A 219 11.79 5.24 6.36
N GLY A 220 13.11 5.19 6.54
CA GLY A 220 13.87 6.22 7.25
C GLY A 220 13.77 7.59 6.58
N HIS A 221 13.88 7.65 5.25
CA HIS A 221 13.71 8.89 4.49
C HIS A 221 12.30 9.48 4.63
N ILE A 222 11.26 8.67 4.47
CA ILE A 222 9.86 9.12 4.67
C ILE A 222 9.68 9.66 6.09
N TRP A 223 10.17 8.94 7.10
CA TRP A 223 10.04 9.35 8.50
C TRP A 223 10.71 10.69 8.77
N ARG A 224 11.95 10.85 8.31
CA ARG A 224 12.69 12.12 8.36
C ARG A 224 11.92 13.26 7.68
N CYS A 225 11.45 13.05 6.44
CA CYS A 225 10.70 14.06 5.70
C CYS A 225 9.39 14.45 6.39
N VAL A 226 8.68 13.51 7.01
CA VAL A 226 7.46 13.80 7.78
C VAL A 226 7.77 14.63 9.02
N CYS A 227 8.83 14.33 9.77
CA CYS A 227 9.26 15.12 10.92
C CYS A 227 9.59 16.57 10.52
N MET A 228 10.34 16.75 9.42
CA MET A 228 10.66 18.07 8.86
C MET A 228 9.40 18.80 8.37
N ALA A 229 8.50 18.10 7.66
CA ALA A 229 7.29 18.68 7.12
C ALA A 229 6.34 19.20 8.21
N ARG A 230 6.29 18.48 9.34
CA ARG A 230 5.57 18.86 10.57
C ARG A 230 6.29 19.92 11.40
N LYS A 231 7.52 20.30 11.04
CA LYS A 231 8.37 21.25 11.78
C LYS A 231 8.50 20.88 13.26
N LEU A 232 8.70 19.59 13.54
CA LEU A 232 8.81 19.12 14.92
C LEU A 232 10.05 19.74 15.61
N PRO A 233 9.92 20.22 16.86
CA PRO A 233 11.07 20.66 17.66
C PRO A 233 12.12 19.56 17.81
N ASP A 234 13.39 19.94 17.98
CA ASP A 234 14.49 18.97 18.01
C ASP A 234 14.35 17.94 19.14
N ASP A 235 13.81 18.34 20.27
CA ASP A 235 13.56 17.54 21.46
C ASP A 235 12.19 16.82 21.43
N GLN A 236 11.44 16.90 20.32
CA GLN A 236 10.20 16.14 20.14
C GLN A 236 10.52 14.69 19.80
N GLU A 237 10.06 13.76 20.63
CA GLU A 237 10.05 12.35 20.26
C GLU A 237 9.02 12.09 19.16
N ALA A 238 9.45 11.42 18.09
CA ALA A 238 8.58 10.93 17.03
C ALA A 238 8.54 9.40 17.08
N LYS A 239 7.38 8.81 16.80
CA LYS A 239 7.18 7.35 16.79
C LYS A 239 6.90 6.85 15.37
N LEU A 240 7.67 5.88 14.92
CA LEU A 240 7.42 5.13 13.70
C LEU A 240 6.77 3.79 14.04
N LEU A 241 5.79 3.37 13.25
CA LEU A 241 5.21 2.03 13.29
C LEU A 241 5.28 1.36 11.91
N VAL A 242 5.83 0.16 11.87
CA VAL A 242 5.90 -0.70 10.68
C VAL A 242 5.23 -2.03 11.00
N PRO A 243 4.18 -2.44 10.27
CA PRO A 243 3.66 -3.80 10.39
C PRO A 243 4.67 -4.81 9.86
N THR A 244 4.97 -5.84 10.65
CA THR A 244 5.98 -6.85 10.36
C THR A 244 5.36 -8.24 10.35
N ASP A 245 5.58 -8.98 9.27
CA ASP A 245 5.12 -10.36 9.15
C ASP A 245 5.95 -11.28 10.05
N GLY A 246 5.28 -11.97 10.98
CA GLY A 246 5.89 -12.88 11.94
C GLY A 246 6.03 -14.32 11.43
N ARG A 247 5.43 -14.68 10.29
CA ARG A 247 5.36 -16.08 9.81
C ARG A 247 6.71 -16.79 9.77
N SER A 248 7.74 -16.12 9.23
CA SER A 248 9.10 -16.68 9.12
C SER A 248 10.00 -16.36 10.32
N ARG A 249 9.52 -15.56 11.27
CA ARG A 249 10.28 -15.10 12.45
C ARG A 249 9.99 -15.92 13.70
N LEU A 250 8.80 -16.53 13.77
CA LEU A 250 8.43 -17.50 14.78
C LEU A 250 9.22 -18.81 14.58
N GLN A 251 9.47 -19.53 15.68
CA GLN A 251 10.16 -20.81 15.71
C GLN A 251 9.29 -21.86 16.42
N PRO A 252 8.85 -22.92 15.71
CA PRO A 252 9.04 -23.14 14.27
C PRO A 252 8.30 -22.09 13.41
N PRO A 253 8.75 -21.85 12.15
CA PRO A 253 8.02 -21.00 11.22
C PRO A 253 6.58 -21.49 11.03
N LEU A 254 5.65 -20.56 10.81
CA LEU A 254 4.26 -20.95 10.55
C LEU A 254 4.13 -21.68 9.20
N PRO A 255 3.17 -22.61 9.08
CA PRO A 255 2.94 -23.33 7.83
C PRO A 255 2.70 -22.41 6.64
N LEU A 256 3.18 -22.84 5.47
CA LEU A 256 2.83 -22.19 4.20
C LEU A 256 1.31 -22.16 4.04
N GLY A 257 0.77 -21.01 3.64
CA GLY A 257 -0.67 -20.83 3.52
C GLY A 257 -1.41 -20.57 4.83
N PHE A 258 -0.71 -20.31 5.96
CA PHE A 258 -1.37 -19.89 7.20
C PHE A 258 -2.34 -18.73 6.97
N PHE A 259 -3.62 -19.01 7.23
CA PHE A 259 -4.74 -18.14 6.96
C PHE A 259 -5.24 -17.46 8.25
N GLY A 260 -4.76 -16.25 8.46
CA GLY A 260 -5.08 -15.44 9.63
C GLY A 260 -4.17 -14.23 9.73
N ASN A 261 -4.21 -13.54 10.86
CA ASN A 261 -3.32 -12.42 11.14
C ASN A 261 -2.03 -12.92 11.81
N VAL A 262 -0.88 -12.60 11.22
CA VAL A 262 0.47 -12.83 11.79
C VAL A 262 1.30 -11.54 11.68
N THR A 263 0.61 -10.41 11.64
CA THR A 263 1.25 -9.10 11.51
C THR A 263 1.43 -8.50 12.90
N PHE A 264 2.69 -8.32 13.30
CA PHE A 264 3.08 -7.65 14.54
C PHE A 264 3.41 -6.18 14.30
N ARG A 265 3.39 -5.37 15.36
CA ARG A 265 3.72 -3.93 15.29
C ARG A 265 5.17 -3.74 15.68
N THR A 266 6.03 -3.45 14.72
CA THR A 266 7.37 -2.91 15.00
C THR A 266 7.23 -1.44 15.27
N SER A 267 7.74 -0.97 16.40
CA SER A 267 7.75 0.45 16.74
C SER A 267 9.14 0.92 17.09
N GLU A 268 9.43 2.17 16.75
CA GLU A 268 10.68 2.84 17.09
C GLU A 268 10.39 4.29 17.49
N ILE A 269 11.13 4.82 18.45
CA ILE A 269 11.03 6.21 18.92
C ILE A 269 12.38 6.87 18.77
N ALA A 270 12.41 8.04 18.14
CA ALA A 270 13.62 8.85 18.02
C ALA A 270 13.31 10.34 18.15
N ALA A 271 14.26 11.10 18.69
CA ALA A 271 14.18 12.54 18.73
C ALA A 271 14.17 13.11 17.29
N ALA A 272 13.22 14.00 17.00
CA ALA A 272 13.07 14.60 15.68
C ALA A 272 14.34 15.36 15.27
N GLY A 273 15.04 16.02 16.18
CA GLY A 273 16.30 16.70 15.90
C GLY A 273 17.38 15.75 15.39
N ASN A 274 17.47 14.53 15.95
CA ASN A 274 18.38 13.50 15.46
C ASN A 274 17.99 13.02 14.06
N LEU A 275 16.70 12.76 13.82
CA LEU A 275 16.21 12.35 12.50
C LEU A 275 16.47 13.43 11.43
N GLN A 276 16.41 14.71 11.82
CA GLN A 276 16.54 15.84 10.90
C GLN A 276 18.01 16.16 10.57
N SER A 277 18.87 16.22 11.59
CA SER A 277 20.26 16.69 11.49
C SER A 277 21.25 15.60 11.09
N LYS A 278 21.04 14.34 11.48
CA LYS A 278 21.97 13.24 11.17
C LYS A 278 21.86 12.78 9.72
N PRO A 279 22.88 12.07 9.18
CA PRO A 279 22.82 11.51 7.83
C PRO A 279 21.58 10.64 7.61
N THR A 280 21.14 10.53 6.34
CA THR A 280 19.90 9.81 5.96
C THR A 280 19.87 8.38 6.52
N TRP A 281 21.03 7.72 6.56
CA TRP A 281 21.15 6.36 7.06
C TRP A 281 20.89 6.22 8.57
N TYR A 282 20.96 7.30 9.36
CA TYR A 282 20.65 7.24 10.79
C TYR A 282 19.19 6.82 11.01
N ALA A 283 18.26 7.45 10.30
CA ALA A 283 16.85 7.06 10.38
C ALA A 283 16.64 5.61 9.92
N ALA A 284 17.37 5.17 8.88
CA ALA A 284 17.34 3.78 8.44
C ALA A 284 17.89 2.81 9.48
N SER A 285 18.91 3.20 10.25
CA SER A 285 19.47 2.40 11.35
C SER A 285 18.48 2.20 12.48
N CYS A 286 17.68 3.22 12.80
CA CYS A 286 16.57 3.12 13.75
C CYS A 286 15.53 2.09 13.26
N VAL A 287 15.13 2.17 11.98
CA VAL A 287 14.20 1.19 11.38
C VAL A 287 14.80 -0.22 11.44
N HIS A 288 16.07 -0.37 11.09
CA HIS A 288 16.77 -1.65 11.09
C HIS A 288 16.79 -2.28 12.48
N ASN A 289 17.22 -1.54 13.50
CA ASN A 289 17.31 -2.05 14.87
C ASN A 289 15.94 -2.52 15.38
N ALA A 290 14.89 -1.74 15.14
CA ALA A 290 13.53 -2.11 15.51
C ALA A 290 13.05 -3.38 14.78
N LEU A 291 13.36 -3.54 13.49
CA LEU A 291 13.04 -4.75 12.73
C LEU A 291 13.84 -5.97 13.19
N MET A 292 15.08 -5.79 13.61
CA MET A 292 15.93 -6.87 14.13
C MET A 292 15.48 -7.35 15.51
N GLN A 293 14.88 -6.46 16.32
CA GLN A 293 14.30 -6.82 17.62
C GLN A 293 13.11 -7.79 17.51
N MET A 294 12.43 -7.84 16.35
CA MET A 294 11.27 -8.73 16.13
C MET A 294 11.70 -10.19 15.87
N HIS A 295 12.53 -10.77 16.74
CA HIS A 295 12.89 -12.18 16.74
C HIS A 295 11.83 -13.01 17.47
N ASN A 296 11.95 -14.35 17.40
CA ASN A 296 10.98 -15.30 17.97
C ASN A 296 10.50 -14.92 19.38
N ASP A 297 11.43 -14.76 20.32
CA ASP A 297 11.09 -14.53 21.73
C ASP A 297 10.34 -13.21 21.95
N TYR A 298 10.66 -12.19 21.16
CA TYR A 298 9.93 -10.93 21.19
C TYR A 298 8.49 -11.11 20.69
N LEU A 299 8.29 -11.85 19.60
CA LEU A 299 6.95 -12.13 19.06
C LEU A 299 6.10 -12.96 20.03
N LEU A 300 6.67 -14.00 20.66
CA LEU A 300 5.99 -14.79 21.68
C LEU A 300 5.62 -13.94 22.89
N SER A 301 6.53 -13.04 23.30
CA SER A 301 6.25 -12.07 24.37
C SER A 301 5.11 -11.11 24.01
N VAL A 302 5.00 -10.67 22.75
CA VAL A 302 3.87 -9.85 22.29
C VAL A 302 2.55 -10.60 22.42
N ILE A 303 2.51 -11.88 22.02
CA ILE A 303 1.28 -12.70 22.12
C ILE A 303 0.83 -12.77 23.58
N ASP A 304 1.75 -13.06 24.49
CA ASP A 304 1.46 -13.11 25.93
C ASP A 304 1.05 -11.74 26.48
N TYR A 305 1.69 -10.66 26.03
CA TYR A 305 1.35 -9.30 26.43
C TYR A 305 -0.08 -8.95 26.03
N ILE A 306 -0.47 -9.30 24.80
CA ILE A 306 -1.85 -9.09 24.33
C ILE A 306 -2.84 -9.91 25.14
N GLU A 307 -2.54 -11.18 25.46
CA GLU A 307 -3.45 -12.03 26.24
C GLU A 307 -3.75 -11.42 27.62
N LEU A 308 -2.75 -10.84 28.29
CA LEU A 308 -2.93 -10.19 29.59
C LEU A 308 -3.62 -8.82 29.52
N HIS A 309 -3.60 -8.14 28.36
CA HIS A 309 -4.07 -6.75 28.21
C HIS A 309 -5.20 -6.60 27.18
N ALA A 310 -5.77 -7.70 26.68
CA ALA A 310 -6.74 -7.69 25.57
C ALA A 310 -7.93 -6.73 25.77
N PRO A 311 -8.53 -6.59 26.99
CA PRO A 311 -9.66 -5.68 27.19
C PRO A 311 -9.30 -4.19 27.06
N SER A 312 -8.07 -3.80 27.42
CA SER A 312 -7.62 -2.39 27.41
C SER A 312 -7.00 -1.94 26.07
N GLN A 313 -6.82 -2.86 25.13
CA GLN A 313 -6.13 -2.62 23.85
C GLN A 313 -7.04 -2.18 22.69
N ALA A 314 -8.36 -2.26 22.83
CA ALA A 314 -9.30 -1.89 21.76
C ALA A 314 -9.10 -0.43 21.30
N GLU A 315 -8.82 0.49 22.23
CA GLU A 315 -8.58 1.90 21.92
C GLU A 315 -7.24 2.15 21.21
N THR A 316 -6.18 1.41 21.58
CA THR A 316 -4.84 1.49 20.96
C THR A 316 -4.83 0.86 19.56
N VAL A 317 -5.61 -0.19 19.33
CA VAL A 317 -5.78 -0.85 18.02
C VAL A 317 -6.53 0.05 17.03
N ASN A 318 -7.50 0.84 17.52
CA ASN A 318 -8.39 1.67 16.69
C ASN A 318 -7.77 2.99 16.20
N GLY A 319 -6.58 3.36 16.67
CA GLY A 319 -5.83 4.51 16.15
C GLY A 319 -6.44 5.89 16.47
N ILE A 320 -7.57 5.96 17.19
CA ILE A 320 -8.22 7.20 17.65
C ILE A 320 -7.25 8.02 18.52
N SER A 321 -6.41 7.32 19.30
CA SER A 321 -5.35 7.90 20.14
C SER A 321 -4.18 8.55 19.36
N LEU A 322 -4.09 8.37 18.04
CA LEU A 322 -2.92 8.79 17.23
C LEU A 322 -3.09 10.15 16.56
N ILE A 323 -4.30 10.73 16.54
CA ILE A 323 -4.58 12.03 15.93
C ILE A 323 -3.83 13.13 16.69
N GLY A 324 -3.11 13.98 15.96
CA GLY A 324 -2.38 15.12 16.54
C GLY A 324 -1.12 14.71 17.34
N ARG A 325 -0.55 13.54 17.06
CA ARG A 325 0.72 13.07 17.65
C ARG A 325 1.80 12.93 16.59
N PRO A 326 3.09 13.06 16.93
CA PRO A 326 4.23 12.91 16.01
C PRO A 326 4.44 11.42 15.65
N PHE A 327 3.42 10.82 15.06
CA PHE A 327 3.33 9.41 14.73
C PHE A 327 3.35 9.21 13.22
N LEU A 328 4.02 8.19 12.74
CA LEU A 328 3.99 7.75 11.35
C LEU A 328 3.83 6.24 11.30
N ARG A 329 2.86 5.76 10.52
CA ARG A 329 2.71 4.34 10.17
C ARG A 329 3.04 4.13 8.72
N ILE A 330 4.00 3.25 8.43
CA ILE A 330 4.35 2.87 7.06
C ILE A 330 3.97 1.41 6.86
N ASN A 331 2.87 1.17 6.14
CA ASN A 331 2.49 -0.15 5.68
C ASN A 331 3.22 -0.46 4.36
N SER A 332 3.74 -1.68 4.21
CA SER A 332 4.43 -2.07 2.98
C SER A 332 3.74 -3.28 2.34
N TRP A 333 3.28 -3.11 1.10
CA TRP A 333 2.77 -4.19 0.26
C TRP A 333 3.73 -4.58 -0.86
N ILE A 334 4.97 -4.08 -0.81
CA ILE A 334 6.00 -4.29 -1.84
C ILE A 334 6.23 -5.79 -2.11
N ARG A 335 6.14 -6.63 -1.08
CA ARG A 335 6.37 -8.08 -1.17
C ARG A 335 5.09 -8.90 -1.30
N LEU A 336 3.93 -8.26 -1.38
CA LEU A 336 2.66 -8.96 -1.54
C LEU A 336 2.38 -9.17 -3.05
N PRO A 337 1.85 -10.35 -3.45
CA PRO A 337 1.55 -10.67 -4.85
C PRO A 337 0.27 -9.99 -5.32
N ILE A 338 0.22 -8.66 -5.24
CA ILE A 338 -1.02 -7.88 -5.38
C ILE A 338 -1.47 -7.69 -6.84
N HIS A 339 -0.57 -7.91 -7.80
CA HIS A 339 -0.84 -7.82 -9.23
C HIS A 339 -1.01 -9.19 -9.90
N ASP A 340 -1.11 -10.26 -9.11
CA ASP A 340 -1.26 -11.63 -9.65
C ASP A 340 -2.73 -12.06 -9.75
N ALA A 341 -3.66 -11.27 -9.19
CA ALA A 341 -5.09 -11.52 -9.24
C ALA A 341 -5.64 -11.27 -10.66
N ASP A 342 -5.44 -12.21 -11.59
CA ASP A 342 -5.96 -12.20 -12.96
C ASP A 342 -7.20 -13.09 -13.06
N PHE A 343 -8.36 -12.48 -13.29
CA PHE A 343 -9.65 -13.16 -13.39
C PHE A 343 -9.99 -13.60 -14.83
N GLY A 344 -9.01 -13.55 -15.74
CA GLY A 344 -9.18 -13.77 -17.18
C GLY A 344 -9.36 -12.47 -17.98
N TRP A 345 -9.36 -11.31 -17.32
CA TRP A 345 -9.36 -9.99 -17.95
C TRP A 345 -7.96 -9.38 -18.08
N GLY A 346 -6.91 -10.09 -17.64
CA GLY A 346 -5.55 -9.61 -17.57
C GLY A 346 -5.17 -9.15 -16.17
N ARG A 347 -3.86 -8.98 -15.95
CA ARG A 347 -3.31 -8.52 -14.68
C ARG A 347 -3.80 -7.11 -14.33
N PRO A 348 -3.90 -6.77 -13.04
CA PRO A 348 -4.30 -5.44 -12.62
C PRO A 348 -3.29 -4.36 -13.03
N ILE A 349 -3.77 -3.25 -13.58
CA ILE A 349 -2.95 -2.08 -13.93
C ILE A 349 -2.67 -1.19 -12.70
N PHE A 350 -3.51 -1.29 -11.68
CA PHE A 350 -3.37 -0.58 -10.41
C PHE A 350 -4.09 -1.35 -9.31
N ILE A 351 -3.51 -1.29 -8.12
CA ILE A 351 -4.15 -1.68 -6.87
C ILE A 351 -3.82 -0.66 -5.79
N GLY A 352 -4.83 -0.29 -5.01
CA GLY A 352 -4.65 0.69 -3.96
C GLY A 352 -5.77 0.66 -2.92
N PRO A 353 -5.71 1.56 -1.93
CA PRO A 353 -6.74 1.64 -0.92
C PRO A 353 -8.02 2.21 -1.54
N GLY A 354 -9.17 1.61 -1.19
CA GLY A 354 -10.49 2.00 -1.70
C GLY A 354 -11.03 3.33 -1.15
N ARG A 355 -10.26 4.04 -0.32
CA ARG A 355 -10.58 5.37 0.21
C ARG A 355 -9.33 6.12 0.65
N PRO A 356 -9.36 7.47 0.71
CA PRO A 356 -8.32 8.25 1.39
C PRO A 356 -8.13 7.79 2.83
N PHE A 357 -6.92 7.91 3.37
CA PHE A 357 -6.74 7.68 4.80
C PHE A 357 -7.37 8.81 5.60
N THR A 358 -8.02 8.45 6.69
CA THR A 358 -8.81 9.37 7.52
C THR A 358 -8.02 9.97 8.68
N PHE A 359 -6.72 9.69 8.78
CA PHE A 359 -5.85 10.23 9.82
C PHE A 359 -4.47 10.61 9.26
N ASP A 360 -3.87 11.63 9.89
CA ASP A 360 -2.53 12.13 9.60
C ASP A 360 -1.45 11.08 9.96
N GLY A 361 -0.43 10.95 9.12
CA GLY A 361 0.70 10.06 9.38
C GLY A 361 0.46 8.60 9.01
N LYS A 362 -0.40 8.32 8.02
CA LYS A 362 -0.51 6.98 7.42
C LYS A 362 0.11 6.96 6.03
N ALA A 363 1.00 6.00 5.81
CA ALA A 363 1.67 5.73 4.55
C ALA A 363 1.47 4.27 4.12
N LEU A 364 1.39 4.05 2.82
CA LEU A 364 1.32 2.75 2.16
C LEU A 364 2.28 2.73 0.98
N LEU A 365 3.17 1.75 0.97
CA LEU A 365 4.07 1.48 -0.15
C LEU A 365 3.51 0.36 -1.02
N LEU A 366 3.41 0.64 -2.31
CA LEU A 366 2.88 -0.26 -3.34
C LEU A 366 4.00 -0.57 -4.36
N PRO A 367 4.14 -1.83 -4.80
CA PRO A 367 4.95 -2.17 -5.97
C PRO A 367 4.33 -1.61 -7.25
N SER A 368 5.13 -1.47 -8.30
CA SER A 368 4.64 -1.16 -9.65
C SER A 368 3.92 -2.37 -10.28
N ALA A 369 2.86 -2.09 -11.04
CA ALA A 369 2.15 -3.11 -11.82
C ALA A 369 3.00 -3.70 -12.95
N THR A 370 3.97 -2.94 -13.47
CA THR A 370 4.87 -3.38 -14.55
C THR A 370 6.09 -4.16 -14.05
N ASN A 371 6.25 -4.29 -12.73
CA ASN A 371 7.42 -4.90 -12.10
C ASN A 371 8.77 -4.27 -12.54
N ASP A 372 8.75 -2.99 -12.90
CA ASP A 372 9.93 -2.19 -13.31
C ASP A 372 10.86 -1.79 -12.15
N GLY A 373 10.63 -2.34 -10.95
CA GLY A 373 11.34 -1.99 -9.73
C GLY A 373 10.96 -0.63 -9.13
N SER A 374 10.03 0.13 -9.74
CA SER A 374 9.49 1.34 -9.15
C SER A 374 8.42 1.03 -8.09
N LEU A 375 8.19 2.00 -7.21
CA LEU A 375 7.22 1.94 -6.13
C LEU A 375 6.31 3.16 -6.16
N SER A 376 5.14 3.05 -5.52
CA SER A 376 4.26 4.18 -5.23
C SER A 376 4.09 4.34 -3.73
N LEU A 377 4.27 5.55 -3.22
CA LEU A 377 3.96 5.95 -1.85
C LEU A 377 2.63 6.68 -1.82
N VAL A 378 1.62 6.05 -1.24
CA VAL A 378 0.37 6.72 -0.87
C VAL A 378 0.50 7.19 0.58
N ILE A 379 0.43 8.49 0.83
CA ILE A 379 0.58 9.05 2.18
C ILE A 379 -0.47 10.12 2.45
N SER A 380 -1.00 10.11 3.67
CA SER A 380 -1.93 11.13 4.15
C SER A 380 -1.31 11.93 5.28
N LEU A 381 -1.30 13.25 5.09
CA LEU A 381 -0.81 14.21 6.07
C LEU A 381 -1.81 15.36 6.19
N GLN A 382 -1.73 16.12 7.28
CA GLN A 382 -2.33 17.45 7.35
C GLN A 382 -1.92 18.29 6.13
N SER A 383 -2.89 19.01 5.56
CA SER A 383 -2.74 19.63 4.22
C SER A 383 -1.58 20.62 4.15
N GLU A 384 -1.30 21.32 5.25
CA GLU A 384 -0.14 22.22 5.37
C GLU A 384 1.20 21.48 5.33
N HIS A 385 1.27 20.30 5.98
CA HIS A 385 2.45 19.46 6.01
C HIS A 385 2.67 18.77 4.67
N MET A 386 1.60 18.39 3.94
CA MET A 386 1.72 17.74 2.64
C MET A 386 2.48 18.61 1.62
N LYS A 387 2.25 19.93 1.63
CA LYS A 387 2.96 20.89 0.75
C LYS A 387 4.46 20.97 1.05
N SER A 388 4.83 20.84 2.33
CA SER A 388 6.23 20.82 2.75
C SER A 388 6.87 19.47 2.42
N PHE A 389 6.14 18.39 2.73
CA PHE A 389 6.55 17.01 2.48
C PHE A 389 6.86 16.77 1.00
N SER A 390 6.02 17.22 0.07
CA SER A 390 6.25 17.01 -1.37
C SER A 390 7.56 17.62 -1.88
N LYS A 391 8.04 18.70 -1.25
CA LYS A 391 9.33 19.33 -1.58
C LYS A 391 10.51 18.62 -0.90
N LEU A 392 10.32 18.16 0.33
CA LEU A 392 11.35 17.50 1.14
C LEU A 392 11.57 16.04 0.74
N TYR A 393 10.51 15.39 0.26
CA TYR A 393 10.51 13.99 -0.12
C TYR A 393 11.34 13.73 -1.38
N ASP A 394 11.52 14.74 -2.23
CA ASP A 394 12.20 14.64 -3.52
C ASP A 394 13.56 13.96 -3.40
N ILE A 395 13.62 12.72 -3.90
CA ILE A 395 14.84 11.92 -3.96
C ILE A 395 15.57 12.35 -5.22
N GLN A 396 16.28 13.46 -5.13
CA GLN A 396 17.12 13.91 -6.23
C GLN A 396 18.34 12.98 -6.34
N GLY A 397 18.63 12.52 -7.56
CA GLY A 397 19.91 11.90 -7.90
C GLY A 397 21.08 12.84 -7.69
N PRO A 398 22.33 12.41 -7.95
CA PRO A 398 23.51 13.26 -7.85
C PRO A 398 23.33 14.54 -8.68
N ASN A 399 22.76 15.52 -8.00
CA ASN A 399 22.65 16.93 -8.27
C ASN A 399 22.58 17.28 -9.78
N LEU A 400 21.43 17.06 -10.42
CA LEU A 400 21.12 17.69 -11.71
C LEU A 400 21.23 19.22 -11.62
N LYS A 401 21.13 19.84 -10.43
CA LYS A 401 21.45 21.27 -10.24
C LYS A 401 22.95 21.57 -10.32
N ARG A 402 23.83 20.62 -9.96
CA ARG A 402 25.28 20.73 -10.15
C ARG A 402 25.64 20.48 -11.61
N ILE A 403 25.05 19.48 -12.26
CA ILE A 403 25.20 19.26 -13.70
C ILE A 403 24.64 20.46 -14.48
N ALA A 404 23.47 21.01 -14.11
CA ALA A 404 22.89 22.21 -14.70
C ALA A 404 23.77 23.45 -14.48
N LYS A 405 24.40 23.59 -13.30
CA LYS A 405 25.42 24.63 -13.01
C LYS A 405 26.70 24.44 -13.83
N GLU A 406 27.11 23.19 -14.06
CA GLU A 406 28.28 22.86 -14.88
C GLU A 406 27.98 23.06 -16.37
N THR A 407 26.77 22.74 -16.87
CA THR A 407 26.35 23.05 -18.25
C THR A 407 26.12 24.54 -18.50
N THR A 408 25.61 25.31 -17.53
CA THR A 408 25.54 26.78 -17.66
C THR A 408 26.92 27.45 -17.64
N ARG A 409 27.98 26.74 -17.20
CA ARG A 409 29.37 27.19 -17.32
C ARG A 409 29.92 27.09 -18.74
N TRP A 410 29.35 26.23 -19.59
CA TRP A 410 29.72 26.05 -21.00
C TRP A 410 28.87 26.88 -21.98
N GLU A 411 27.78 27.49 -21.52
CA GLU A 411 26.87 28.29 -22.36
C GLU A 411 27.40 29.61 -22.94
N PRO A 412 28.51 30.25 -22.49
CA PRO A 412 28.95 31.49 -23.14
C PRO A 412 29.55 31.33 -24.55
N ARG A 413 29.69 30.11 -25.10
CA ARG A 413 30.32 29.91 -26.42
C ARG A 413 29.36 29.62 -27.58
N LEU A 414 28.04 29.60 -27.36
CA LEU A 414 27.07 29.22 -28.41
C LEU A 414 25.79 30.09 -28.44
N ARG A 415 25.89 31.40 -28.22
CA ARG A 415 24.75 32.32 -28.45
C ARG A 415 25.08 33.35 -29.53
N GLN A 416 24.73 33.01 -30.78
CA GLN A 416 24.27 34.02 -31.75
C GLN A 416 22.74 34.16 -31.61
N PRO A 417 22.17 35.37 -31.73
CA PRO A 417 20.82 35.64 -31.23
C PRO A 417 19.81 35.79 -32.37
N GLN A 418 19.00 34.77 -32.68
CA GLN A 418 17.77 34.96 -33.46
C GLN A 418 16.68 33.97 -33.00
N HIS A 419 15.50 34.51 -32.67
CA HIS A 419 14.22 33.82 -32.32
C HIS A 419 13.97 33.41 -30.86
N MET A 420 13.80 34.42 -29.99
CA MET A 420 13.04 34.32 -28.74
C MET A 420 11.63 34.91 -28.94
N ARG A 421 10.59 34.09 -29.14
CA ARG A 421 9.19 34.52 -28.88
C ARG A 421 8.30 33.35 -28.46
N LYS A 422 7.54 33.62 -27.38
CA LYS A 422 6.35 32.92 -26.83
C LYS A 422 6.59 31.90 -25.71
N LEU A 423 6.81 32.46 -24.51
CA LEU A 423 6.44 31.86 -23.23
C LEU A 423 5.57 32.88 -22.50
N ARG A 424 4.28 32.60 -22.37
CA ARG A 424 3.31 33.14 -21.38
C ARG A 424 1.92 32.62 -21.76
N PHE A 425 1.29 31.86 -20.88
CA PHE A 425 0.03 32.25 -20.23
C PHE A 425 -0.23 31.28 -19.06
N ALA A 426 -0.39 31.86 -17.87
CA ALA A 426 -0.65 31.19 -16.61
C ALA A 426 -2.12 31.38 -16.22
N GLN A 427 -2.64 30.41 -15.46
CA GLN A 427 -3.62 30.53 -14.36
C GLN A 427 -4.93 31.30 -14.60
N GLN A 428 -6.07 30.61 -14.42
CA GLN A 428 -7.15 31.03 -13.50
C GLN A 428 -8.33 30.03 -13.50
N LEU A 429 -8.72 29.50 -12.33
CA LEU A 429 -10.04 29.65 -11.68
C LEU A 429 -10.30 28.58 -10.59
N GLU A 430 -10.55 29.06 -9.38
CA GLU A 430 -11.06 28.34 -8.19
C GLU A 430 -12.59 28.51 -8.07
N GLY A 431 -13.27 27.58 -7.38
CA GLY A 431 -14.67 27.72 -6.97
C GLY A 431 -15.17 26.58 -6.06
N SER A 432 -15.65 26.96 -4.87
CA SER A 432 -15.86 26.17 -3.64
C SER A 432 -17.22 25.44 -3.50
N VAL A 433 -17.29 24.33 -2.75
CA VAL A 433 -18.53 23.85 -2.08
C VAL A 433 -18.21 23.12 -0.74
N LYS A 434 -18.97 23.48 0.32
CA LYS A 434 -19.03 22.86 1.67
C LYS A 434 -20.11 21.76 1.74
N LEU A 435 -20.01 20.83 2.71
CA LEU A 435 -21.07 20.25 3.60
C LEU A 435 -20.61 18.86 4.11
N VAL A 436 -20.37 18.69 5.41
CA VAL A 436 -21.20 18.14 6.52
C VAL A 436 -20.75 16.73 6.93
N GLU A 437 -20.46 16.61 8.23
CA GLU A 437 -19.90 15.47 8.96
C GLU A 437 -20.94 14.38 9.27
N GLY A 438 -20.45 13.15 9.45
CA GLY A 438 -21.19 12.01 9.99
C GLY A 438 -20.25 10.83 10.24
N ASP A 439 -20.10 10.47 11.51
CA ASP A 439 -19.19 9.43 12.04
C ASP A 439 -19.70 7.99 11.83
N ALA A 440 -18.78 7.09 11.47
CA ALA A 440 -18.79 5.66 11.83
C ALA A 440 -17.43 5.03 11.49
N PHE A 441 -16.57 4.79 12.49
CA PHE A 441 -15.24 4.20 12.31
C PHE A 441 -15.17 2.76 12.81
N ASN A 442 -15.23 1.80 11.88
CA ASN A 442 -14.63 0.48 12.02
C ASN A 442 -13.55 0.31 10.93
N LEU A 443 -12.39 -0.23 11.30
CA LEU A 443 -11.18 -0.25 10.48
C LEU A 443 -11.21 -1.42 9.49
N ILE A 444 -11.61 -1.15 8.25
CA ILE A 444 -11.63 -2.11 7.14
C ILE A 444 -10.49 -1.77 6.18
N SER A 445 -9.70 -2.77 5.81
CA SER A 445 -8.84 -2.70 4.63
C SER A 445 -9.71 -2.85 3.39
N SER A 446 -10.16 -1.71 2.86
CA SER A 446 -10.82 -1.63 1.57
C SER A 446 -9.77 -1.54 0.47
N LEU A 447 -9.85 -2.43 -0.51
CA LEU A 447 -8.92 -2.59 -1.62
C LEU A 447 -9.67 -2.38 -2.94
N PHE A 448 -8.99 -1.82 -3.93
CA PHE A 448 -9.54 -1.61 -5.26
C PHE A 448 -8.54 -2.04 -6.33
N LEU A 449 -9.01 -2.80 -7.31
CA LEU A 449 -8.25 -3.38 -8.42
C LEU A 449 -8.80 -2.86 -9.75
N VAL A 450 -7.94 -2.50 -10.71
CA VAL A 450 -8.36 -2.14 -12.09
C VAL A 450 -7.72 -3.06 -13.11
N GLN A 451 -8.50 -3.56 -14.06
CA GLN A 451 -8.08 -4.42 -15.17
C GLN A 451 -8.57 -3.87 -16.52
N THR A 452 -7.83 -4.15 -17.58
CA THR A 452 -8.18 -3.75 -18.95
C THR A 452 -8.16 -4.97 -19.87
N LYS A 453 -9.24 -5.17 -20.63
CA LYS A 453 -9.37 -6.29 -21.57
C LYS A 453 -8.52 -6.02 -22.83
N ILE A 454 -7.44 -6.78 -23.02
CA ILE A 454 -6.68 -6.76 -24.29
C ILE A 454 -7.35 -7.73 -25.28
N GLY A 455 -7.83 -7.22 -26.41
CA GLY A 455 -8.28 -8.01 -27.55
C GLY A 455 -7.50 -7.61 -28.81
N ALA A 456 -7.09 -8.58 -29.61
CA ALA A 456 -6.45 -8.45 -30.92
C ALA A 456 -7.07 -9.52 -31.88
N PRO A 457 -7.06 -9.38 -33.23
CA PRO A 457 -6.06 -8.64 -34.02
C PRO A 457 -6.56 -7.71 -35.17
N GLU A 458 -5.60 -6.89 -35.63
CA GLU A 458 -5.41 -6.20 -36.93
C GLU A 458 -6.26 -4.97 -37.33
N TYR A 459 -5.60 -3.79 -37.46
CA TYR A 459 -5.17 -3.19 -38.74
C TYR A 459 -4.11 -2.08 -38.49
N HIS A 460 -3.21 -1.94 -39.47
CA HIS A 460 -1.95 -1.17 -39.50
C HIS A 460 -1.94 0.26 -38.93
N LEU A 461 -0.97 0.53 -38.05
CA LEU A 461 -0.21 1.79 -37.99
C LEU A 461 1.23 1.47 -37.56
N ARG A 462 2.18 1.60 -38.50
CA ARG A 462 3.62 1.54 -38.23
C ARG A 462 4.03 2.78 -37.44
N SER A 463 4.39 2.63 -36.16
CA SER A 463 5.18 3.61 -35.43
C SER A 463 6.55 3.01 -35.11
N PHE A 464 7.57 3.49 -35.81
CA PHE A 464 8.97 3.21 -35.51
C PHE A 464 9.31 3.82 -34.15
N PHE A 465 9.68 3.00 -33.16
CA PHE A 465 10.43 3.43 -31.99
C PHE A 465 11.85 2.88 -32.12
N LEU A 466 12.77 3.74 -32.53
CA LEU A 466 14.21 3.50 -32.44
C LEU A 466 14.62 3.61 -30.96
N SER A 467 15.33 2.62 -30.44
CA SER A 467 15.91 2.67 -29.11
C SER A 467 17.14 3.60 -29.09
N GLU A 468 17.42 4.23 -27.94
CA GLU A 468 18.54 5.16 -27.74
C GLU A 468 19.93 4.56 -28.05
N PHE A 469 20.04 3.24 -28.25
CA PHE A 469 21.26 2.56 -28.68
C PHE A 469 21.53 2.62 -30.21
N GLU A 470 20.51 2.87 -31.05
CA GLU A 470 20.71 2.97 -32.51
C GLU A 470 20.97 4.41 -32.98
N LEU A 471 20.52 5.43 -32.24
CA LEU A 471 20.92 6.82 -32.47
C LEU A 471 22.42 7.07 -32.20
N ALA A 472 23.00 6.33 -31.25
CA ALA A 472 24.42 6.37 -30.96
C ALA A 472 25.28 5.78 -32.09
N ARG A 473 24.79 4.73 -32.78
CA ARG A 473 25.47 4.17 -33.98
C ARG A 473 25.35 5.06 -35.21
N TRP A 474 24.23 5.77 -35.38
CA TRP A 474 24.05 6.72 -36.48
C TRP A 474 24.93 7.98 -36.30
N CYS A 475 25.06 8.48 -35.07
CA CYS A 475 25.95 9.61 -34.74
C CYS A 475 27.45 9.24 -34.74
N HIS A 476 27.81 7.97 -34.55
CA HIS A 476 29.19 7.50 -34.70
C HIS A 476 29.54 7.27 -36.18
N GLY A 477 28.61 6.75 -36.99
CA GLY A 477 28.79 6.59 -38.44
C GLY A 477 28.93 7.90 -39.22
N MET A 478 28.32 9.00 -38.76
CA MET A 478 28.49 10.32 -39.39
C MET A 478 29.78 11.07 -38.99
N LYS A 479 30.58 10.55 -38.06
CA LYS A 479 31.93 11.08 -37.75
C LYS A 479 33.03 10.42 -38.58
N GLU A 480 32.83 9.17 -39.01
CA GLU A 480 33.76 8.48 -39.92
C GLU A 480 33.57 8.92 -41.39
N LEU A 481 32.34 9.30 -41.79
CA LEU A 481 32.06 9.83 -43.14
C LEU A 481 32.57 11.27 -43.39
N LYS A 482 33.17 11.91 -42.39
CA LYS A 482 33.81 13.24 -42.51
C LYS A 482 35.35 13.16 -42.53
N LYS A 483 35.91 11.95 -42.51
CA LYS A 483 37.36 11.69 -42.63
C LYS A 483 37.78 11.09 -43.98
N GLU A 484 36.84 10.70 -44.85
CA GLU A 484 37.12 10.21 -46.21
C GLU A 484 36.77 11.19 -47.35
N LEU A 485 36.41 12.44 -47.06
CA LEU A 485 36.12 13.46 -48.07
C LEU A 485 36.90 14.77 -47.82
N SER A 486 38.23 14.67 -47.85
CA SER A 486 39.20 15.76 -48.06
C SER A 486 40.62 15.15 -48.11
N LEU A 487 41.17 14.77 -49.26
CA LEU A 487 41.88 15.59 -50.28
C LEU A 487 42.58 14.61 -51.25
N PRO A 488 43.04 15.03 -52.45
CA PRO A 488 42.76 16.23 -53.23
C PRO A 488 41.67 16.02 -54.29
#